data_AF-A0A0A0DB26-F1
#
_entry.id   AF-A0A0A0DB26-F1
#
_cell.length_a   1.000
_cell.length_b   1.000
_cell.length_c   1.000
_cell.angle_alpha   90.00
_cell.angle_beta   90.00
_cell.angle_gamma   90.00
#
_symmetry.space_group_name_H-M   'P 1'
#
loop_
_entity.id
_entity.type
_entity.pdbx_description
1 polymer ?
#
loop_
_entity_poly.entity_id
_entity_poly.type
_entity_poly.pdbx_seq_one_letter_code
_entity_poly.pdbx_strand_id
1 'polypeptide(L)'
;MDTRPARGAAVDPVAIIGMAFRLPGDNDTPSAFWDFIRSARVAIRETPPDRFDIDAWHSPDPDRSGTTYSRRAGYVADPYGFDPEFFRISQAEALEMDPQQRWMLLLCWTALEHAGIVPSTLRGQRVGLFLTAGDVDYARRTVASGDPHRITAWGKLGANRAVGVGRVAYTLGLQGPAIFLDSACSASLTAVHLAAQSLRCGDCDLAIAGGVNLILGPEETIGFARLQAMSRTDTCRTFDAKADGYIRGEGGAVVVLKRAGEAMADRDRVEALLLGSSVNNDGASNGLTAPNGAAQEAVIRQALARAGAGPEDVAYVEAHGTGTPLGDPIELSALRNAYTRDVARRSPLLLGGLKSQIGHLEGAAGIAGLIKAILVLRHRHAPAQAGFDTPNPRFRWDGAGMEVPRTGRDLPAEGGLAAVSSFGISGTNAHAVLAPAPAARPAAPQPDRMRVLTLSARSQAGLSRLAAAYGEPLGPTGPGLRELCYTASVRREH
;
A
#
# COMPACT_ATOMS: atom_id res chain seq x y z
N MET A 1 -15.07 -31.01 30.88
CA MET A 1 -13.78 -31.19 30.20
C MET A 1 -13.52 -29.94 29.40
N ASP A 2 -12.57 -29.14 29.89
CA ASP A 2 -12.13 -27.85 29.37
C ASP A 2 -11.26 -28.09 28.13
N THR A 3 -11.85 -28.02 26.94
CA THR A 3 -11.10 -28.09 25.67
C THR A 3 -10.64 -26.70 25.28
N ARG A 4 -9.66 -26.17 26.02
CA ARG A 4 -8.79 -25.12 25.48
C ARG A 4 -7.98 -25.73 24.32
N PRO A 5 -7.99 -25.12 23.12
CA PRO A 5 -7.12 -25.59 22.04
C PRO A 5 -5.66 -25.44 22.48
N ALA A 6 -4.87 -26.47 22.20
CA ALA A 6 -3.46 -26.53 22.53
C ALA A 6 -2.72 -25.29 21.99
N ARG A 7 -1.92 -24.65 22.84
CA ARG A 7 -0.82 -23.78 22.38
C ARG A 7 0.09 -24.65 21.51
N GLY A 8 0.20 -24.38 20.20
CA GLY A 8 1.31 -24.94 19.41
C GLY A 8 1.07 -25.37 17.96
N ALA A 9 -0.09 -25.18 17.34
CA ALA A 9 -0.15 -25.22 15.88
C ALA A 9 0.19 -23.83 15.34
N ALA A 10 1.42 -23.65 14.84
CA ALA A 10 1.78 -22.42 14.14
C ALA A 10 0.80 -22.22 12.98
N VAL A 11 0.05 -21.11 12.99
CA VAL A 11 -0.84 -20.76 11.89
C VAL A 11 0.04 -20.56 10.65
N ASP A 12 -0.27 -21.26 9.55
CA ASP A 12 0.47 -21.12 8.30
C ASP A 12 0.53 -19.62 7.91
N PRO A 13 1.74 -19.03 7.78
CA PRO A 13 1.88 -17.64 7.35
C PRO A 13 1.24 -17.42 5.97
N VAL A 14 0.96 -16.16 5.65
CA VAL A 14 0.52 -15.79 4.30
C VAL A 14 1.71 -15.23 3.54
N ALA A 15 2.05 -15.82 2.40
CA ALA A 15 3.07 -15.33 1.50
C ALA A 15 2.54 -14.18 0.65
N ILE A 16 3.31 -13.10 0.58
CA ILE A 16 3.15 -12.05 -0.42
C ILE A 16 3.99 -12.48 -1.63
N ILE A 17 3.34 -12.81 -2.74
CA ILE A 17 4.00 -13.38 -3.93
C ILE A 17 4.06 -12.42 -5.12
N GLY A 18 3.29 -11.34 -5.07
CA GLY A 18 3.27 -10.31 -6.11
C GLY A 18 2.91 -8.96 -5.55
N MET A 19 3.35 -7.90 -6.23
CA MET A 19 2.98 -6.53 -5.91
C MET A 19 2.97 -5.69 -7.19
N ALA A 20 2.10 -4.70 -7.24
CA ALA A 20 2.15 -3.63 -8.24
C ALA A 20 1.70 -2.33 -7.58
N PHE A 21 2.30 -1.23 -8.01
CA PHE A 21 2.00 0.08 -7.45
C PHE A 21 2.32 1.19 -8.44
N ARG A 22 1.71 2.34 -8.20
CA ARG A 22 2.01 3.63 -8.83
C ARG A 22 1.94 4.69 -7.74
N LEU A 23 3.09 5.24 -7.39
CA LEU A 23 3.26 6.20 -6.31
C LEU A 23 3.88 7.51 -6.83
N PRO A 24 3.68 8.64 -6.14
CA PRO A 24 4.25 9.94 -6.53
C PRO A 24 5.77 9.88 -6.71
N GLY A 25 6.30 10.68 -7.65
CA GLY A 25 7.73 10.67 -7.99
C GLY A 25 8.13 9.57 -8.98
N ASP A 26 7.20 9.17 -9.86
CA ASP A 26 7.38 8.15 -10.91
C ASP A 26 7.84 6.80 -10.36
N ASN A 27 7.27 6.43 -9.21
CA ASN A 27 7.59 5.21 -8.49
C ASN A 27 6.59 4.11 -8.85
N ASP A 28 6.91 3.30 -9.85
CA ASP A 28 6.08 2.19 -10.35
C ASP A 28 6.80 0.83 -10.38
N THR A 29 8.08 0.80 -9.99
CA THR A 29 8.86 -0.43 -9.83
C THR A 29 9.54 -0.50 -8.45
N PRO A 30 9.80 -1.71 -7.91
CA PRO A 30 10.53 -1.88 -6.65
C PRO A 30 11.89 -1.17 -6.61
N SER A 31 12.64 -1.17 -7.72
CA SER A 31 13.97 -0.55 -7.77
C SER A 31 13.88 0.97 -7.72
N ALA A 32 13.05 1.58 -8.58
CA ALA A 32 12.87 3.03 -8.60
C ALA A 32 12.37 3.55 -7.25
N PHE A 33 11.40 2.83 -6.65
CA PHE A 33 10.86 3.20 -5.35
C PHE A 33 11.88 3.08 -4.22
N TRP A 34 12.70 2.03 -4.23
CA TRP A 34 13.79 1.89 -3.25
C TRP A 34 14.80 3.03 -3.35
N ASP A 35 15.25 3.38 -4.55
CA ASP A 35 16.18 4.49 -4.76
C ASP A 35 15.57 5.83 -4.33
N PHE A 36 14.29 6.06 -4.64
CA PHE A 36 13.55 7.21 -4.17
C PHE A 36 13.50 7.28 -2.64
N ILE A 37 13.11 6.20 -1.95
CA ILE A 37 13.04 6.16 -0.49
C ILE A 37 14.43 6.39 0.14
N ARG A 38 15.45 5.67 -0.33
CA ARG A 38 16.83 5.76 0.21
C ARG A 38 17.43 7.15 0.03
N SER A 39 17.08 7.86 -1.05
CA SER A 39 17.51 9.23 -1.30
C SER A 39 16.81 10.29 -0.43
N ALA A 40 15.83 9.91 0.40
CA ALA A 40 15.00 10.82 1.20
C ALA A 40 14.34 11.94 0.38
N ARG A 41 14.13 11.73 -0.94
CA ARG A 41 13.46 12.68 -1.82
C ARG A 41 11.98 12.83 -1.47
N VAL A 42 11.43 14.02 -1.70
CA VAL A 42 10.03 14.35 -1.43
C VAL A 42 9.33 14.65 -2.75
N ALA A 43 8.19 13.98 -2.99
CA ALA A 43 7.38 14.05 -4.21
C ALA A 43 6.12 14.92 -4.04
N ILE A 44 6.17 15.92 -3.14
CA ILE A 44 5.08 16.87 -2.92
C ILE A 44 5.19 18.05 -3.89
N ARG A 45 4.17 18.24 -4.71
CA ARG A 45 4.11 19.29 -5.74
C ARG A 45 2.80 20.08 -5.68
N GLU A 46 2.77 21.22 -6.36
CA GLU A 46 1.56 22.02 -6.51
C GLU A 46 0.48 21.25 -7.28
N THR A 47 -0.79 21.57 -7.00
CA THR A 47 -1.95 20.98 -7.67
C THR A 47 -1.87 21.16 -9.18
N PRO A 48 -1.78 20.08 -9.96
CA PRO A 48 -1.69 20.19 -11.40
C PRO A 48 -2.98 20.81 -12.00
N PRO A 49 -2.88 21.70 -13.01
CA PRO A 49 -4.05 22.32 -13.64
C PRO A 49 -5.03 21.33 -14.29
N ASP A 50 -4.56 20.14 -14.65
CA ASP A 50 -5.38 19.04 -15.21
C ASP A 50 -6.14 18.24 -14.14
N ARG A 51 -5.94 18.54 -12.84
CA ARG A 51 -6.81 18.05 -11.76
C ARG A 51 -8.01 18.97 -11.59
N PHE A 52 -7.74 20.19 -11.10
CA PHE A 52 -8.71 21.25 -10.93
C PHE A 52 -7.98 22.58 -10.70
N ASP A 53 -8.67 23.69 -10.94
CA ASP A 53 -8.17 25.02 -10.62
C ASP A 53 -8.14 25.23 -9.09
N ILE A 54 -6.97 25.08 -8.48
CA ILE A 54 -6.78 25.27 -7.04
C ILE A 54 -6.97 26.72 -6.60
N ASP A 55 -6.69 27.70 -7.47
CA ASP A 55 -6.77 29.11 -7.11
C ASP A 55 -8.21 29.55 -6.85
N ALA A 56 -9.18 28.97 -7.57
CA ALA A 56 -10.61 29.17 -7.32
C ALA A 56 -11.07 28.78 -5.91
N TRP A 57 -10.33 27.88 -5.24
CA TRP A 57 -10.66 27.35 -3.92
C TRP A 57 -9.64 27.73 -2.84
N HIS A 58 -8.62 28.51 -3.18
CA HIS A 58 -7.54 28.82 -2.26
C HIS A 58 -7.88 30.02 -1.35
N SER A 59 -7.62 29.88 -0.05
CA SER A 59 -7.54 31.02 0.87
C SER A 59 -6.54 30.72 1.97
N PRO A 60 -5.63 31.66 2.31
CA PRO A 60 -4.72 31.47 3.44
C PRO A 60 -5.46 31.48 4.80
N ASP A 61 -6.70 31.97 4.84
CA ASP A 61 -7.54 31.95 6.03
C ASP A 61 -8.17 30.56 6.22
N PRO A 62 -7.78 29.81 7.28
CA PRO A 62 -8.35 28.49 7.55
C PRO A 62 -9.84 28.54 7.88
N ASP A 63 -10.37 29.68 8.35
CA ASP A 63 -11.75 29.81 8.82
C ASP A 63 -12.73 30.24 7.71
N ARG A 64 -12.22 30.70 6.56
CA ARG A 64 -13.05 31.14 5.41
C ARG A 64 -13.76 29.97 4.74
N SER A 65 -15.05 29.74 4.99
CA SER A 65 -15.83 28.62 4.41
C SER A 65 -15.65 28.41 2.88
N GLY A 66 -15.68 27.14 2.45
CA GLY A 66 -15.61 26.76 1.03
C GLY A 66 -14.22 26.79 0.39
N THR A 67 -13.16 27.04 1.16
CA THR A 67 -11.79 27.11 0.66
C THR A 67 -10.84 26.14 1.36
N THR A 68 -9.65 25.96 0.77
CA THR A 68 -8.48 25.29 1.33
C THR A 68 -7.30 26.25 1.46
N TYR A 69 -6.50 26.12 2.51
CA TYR A 69 -5.21 26.79 2.67
C TYR A 69 -4.04 26.00 2.08
N SER A 70 -4.26 24.73 1.70
CA SER A 70 -3.25 23.89 1.09
C SER A 70 -3.39 23.85 -0.43
N ARG A 71 -2.25 23.98 -1.11
CA ARG A 71 -2.13 23.94 -2.58
C ARG A 71 -1.39 22.72 -3.09
N ARG A 72 -0.82 21.91 -2.18
CA ARG A 72 0.18 20.89 -2.52
C ARG A 72 -0.26 19.51 -2.07
N ALA A 73 0.10 18.51 -2.86
CA ALA A 73 -0.11 17.09 -2.54
C ALA A 73 0.97 16.23 -3.21
N GLY A 74 1.05 14.97 -2.82
CA GLY A 74 1.83 13.98 -3.55
C GLY A 74 1.07 13.51 -4.78
N TYR A 75 1.25 14.18 -5.93
CA TYR A 75 0.50 13.84 -7.15
C TYR A 75 1.27 12.85 -8.03
N VAL A 76 0.57 11.85 -8.58
CA VAL A 76 1.10 10.97 -9.64
C VAL A 76 1.09 11.71 -10.99
N ALA A 77 1.95 11.32 -11.94
CA ALA A 77 2.08 12.02 -13.22
C ALA A 77 0.80 11.92 -14.07
N ASP A 78 0.35 10.70 -14.36
CA ASP A 78 -0.82 10.42 -15.19
C ASP A 78 -1.83 9.51 -14.45
N PRO A 79 -2.89 10.07 -13.84
CA PRO A 79 -3.93 9.28 -13.18
C PRO A 79 -4.96 8.74 -14.17
N TYR A 80 -5.03 9.27 -15.40
CA TYR A 80 -6.12 9.01 -16.34
C TYR A 80 -5.78 7.92 -17.36
N GLY A 81 -4.49 7.69 -17.60
CA GLY A 81 -3.96 6.72 -18.55
C GLY A 81 -4.50 5.31 -18.33
N PHE A 82 -5.15 4.77 -19.37
CA PHE A 82 -5.76 3.44 -19.36
C PHE A 82 -5.88 2.91 -20.79
N ASP A 83 -5.63 1.62 -20.98
CA ASP A 83 -5.83 0.92 -22.26
C ASP A 83 -7.14 0.14 -22.20
N PRO A 84 -8.26 0.72 -22.67
CA PRO A 84 -9.56 0.06 -22.56
C PRO A 84 -9.69 -1.15 -23.50
N GLU A 85 -9.03 -1.13 -24.66
CA GLU A 85 -9.09 -2.23 -25.63
C GLU A 85 -8.41 -3.48 -25.06
N PHE A 86 -7.29 -3.31 -24.34
CA PHE A 86 -6.63 -4.40 -23.63
C PHE A 86 -7.59 -5.16 -22.69
N PHE A 87 -8.44 -4.43 -21.97
CA PHE A 87 -9.42 -4.98 -21.04
C PHE A 87 -10.79 -5.27 -21.69
N ARG A 88 -10.92 -5.13 -23.01
CA ARG A 88 -12.18 -5.31 -23.76
C ARG A 88 -13.31 -4.39 -23.28
N ILE A 89 -12.95 -3.17 -22.89
CA ILE A 89 -13.85 -2.12 -22.46
C ILE A 89 -14.03 -1.13 -23.62
N SER A 90 -15.26 -0.69 -23.86
CA SER A 90 -15.52 0.30 -24.91
C SER A 90 -14.96 1.67 -24.52
N GLN A 91 -14.57 2.48 -25.51
CA GLN A 91 -14.12 3.86 -25.24
C GLN A 91 -15.18 4.69 -24.50
N ALA A 92 -16.46 4.54 -24.86
CA ALA A 92 -17.57 5.24 -24.21
C ALA A 92 -17.69 4.87 -22.73
N GLU A 93 -17.55 3.59 -22.39
CA GLU A 93 -17.53 3.15 -20.99
C GLU A 93 -16.29 3.66 -20.25
N ALA A 94 -15.11 3.53 -20.85
CA ALA A 94 -13.84 3.91 -20.23
C ALA A 94 -13.76 5.41 -19.87
N LEU A 95 -14.37 6.28 -20.69
CA LEU A 95 -14.45 7.71 -20.43
C LEU A 95 -15.30 8.05 -19.19
N GLU A 96 -16.26 7.21 -18.84
CA GLU A 96 -17.15 7.43 -17.70
C GLU A 96 -16.77 6.61 -16.46
N MET A 97 -15.87 5.63 -16.60
CA MET A 97 -15.26 4.91 -15.48
C MET A 97 -14.43 5.85 -14.62
N ASP A 98 -14.64 5.83 -13.29
CA ASP A 98 -13.70 6.48 -12.37
C ASP A 98 -12.26 5.96 -12.63
N PRO A 99 -11.26 6.84 -12.80
CA PRO A 99 -9.86 6.45 -12.96
C PRO A 99 -9.35 5.47 -11.88
N GLN A 100 -9.91 5.48 -10.67
CA GLN A 100 -9.59 4.53 -9.62
C GLN A 100 -10.01 3.09 -9.99
N GLN A 101 -11.14 2.88 -10.68
CA GLN A 101 -11.53 1.55 -11.19
C GLN A 101 -10.57 1.07 -12.28
N ARG A 102 -10.12 1.99 -13.14
CA ARG A 102 -9.14 1.70 -14.20
C ARG A 102 -7.82 1.26 -13.58
N TRP A 103 -7.38 1.96 -12.53
CA TRP A 103 -6.17 1.62 -11.77
C TRP A 103 -6.30 0.29 -11.03
N MET A 104 -7.46 -0.02 -10.43
CA MET A 104 -7.67 -1.34 -9.81
C MET A 104 -7.44 -2.47 -10.82
N LEU A 105 -8.02 -2.37 -12.03
CA LEU A 105 -7.82 -3.36 -13.09
C LEU A 105 -6.35 -3.49 -13.48
N LEU A 106 -5.70 -2.35 -13.75
CA LEU A 106 -4.30 -2.32 -14.16
C LEU A 106 -3.38 -2.90 -13.09
N LEU A 107 -3.50 -2.44 -11.85
CA LEU A 107 -2.65 -2.87 -10.74
C LEU A 107 -2.86 -4.35 -10.41
N CYS A 108 -4.11 -4.85 -10.43
CA CYS A 108 -4.36 -6.28 -10.23
C CYS A 108 -3.72 -7.12 -11.33
N TRP A 109 -3.85 -6.70 -12.59
CA TRP A 109 -3.19 -7.37 -13.72
C TRP A 109 -1.67 -7.40 -13.55
N THR A 110 -1.06 -6.24 -13.32
CA THR A 110 0.41 -6.12 -13.17
C THR A 110 0.93 -6.89 -11.95
N ALA A 111 0.18 -6.94 -10.85
CA ALA A 111 0.60 -7.67 -9.65
C ALA A 111 0.56 -9.19 -9.86
N LEU A 112 -0.39 -9.70 -10.66
CA LEU A 112 -0.43 -11.10 -11.09
C LEU A 112 0.76 -11.43 -12.00
N GLU A 113 1.09 -10.57 -12.96
CA GLU A 113 2.28 -10.74 -13.79
C GLU A 113 3.58 -10.69 -12.96
N HIS A 114 3.64 -9.80 -11.97
CA HIS A 114 4.75 -9.73 -11.02
C HIS A 114 4.86 -11.02 -10.18
N ALA A 115 3.74 -11.63 -9.81
CA ALA A 115 3.70 -12.95 -9.15
C ALA A 115 4.07 -14.12 -10.09
N GLY A 116 4.21 -13.88 -11.40
CA GLY A 116 4.38 -14.94 -12.38
C GLY A 116 3.10 -15.77 -12.58
N ILE A 117 1.94 -15.20 -12.31
CA ILE A 117 0.65 -15.85 -12.56
C ILE A 117 0.11 -15.34 -13.89
N VAL A 118 -0.21 -16.26 -14.80
CA VAL A 118 -0.85 -15.93 -16.07
C VAL A 118 -2.34 -15.65 -15.81
N PRO A 119 -2.84 -14.40 -15.96
CA PRO A 119 -4.19 -14.03 -15.53
C PRO A 119 -5.31 -14.91 -16.13
N SER A 120 -5.19 -15.33 -17.39
CA SER A 120 -6.18 -16.17 -18.08
C SER A 120 -6.36 -17.54 -17.44
N THR A 121 -5.35 -18.05 -16.75
CA THR A 121 -5.43 -19.33 -16.03
C THR A 121 -6.30 -19.25 -14.78
N LEU A 122 -6.58 -18.05 -14.26
CA LEU A 122 -7.39 -17.82 -13.06
C LEU A 122 -8.90 -17.85 -13.31
N ARG A 123 -9.35 -17.94 -14.57
CA ARG A 123 -10.77 -18.02 -14.90
C ARG A 123 -11.43 -19.21 -14.19
N GLY A 124 -12.52 -18.95 -13.49
CA GLY A 124 -13.26 -19.94 -12.70
C GLY A 124 -12.64 -20.27 -11.35
N GLN A 125 -11.48 -19.69 -10.99
CA GLN A 125 -10.84 -19.97 -9.71
C GLN A 125 -11.37 -19.09 -8.58
N ARG A 126 -11.25 -19.58 -7.35
CA ARG A 126 -11.63 -18.87 -6.11
C ARG A 126 -10.54 -17.88 -5.71
N VAL A 127 -10.38 -16.83 -6.49
CA VAL A 127 -9.49 -15.70 -6.17
C VAL A 127 -10.29 -14.62 -5.46
N GLY A 128 -9.89 -14.28 -4.23
CA GLY A 128 -10.51 -13.21 -3.45
C GLY A 128 -9.96 -11.84 -3.83
N LEU A 129 -10.82 -10.81 -3.81
CA LEU A 129 -10.47 -9.42 -4.02
C LEU A 129 -10.93 -8.59 -2.81
N PHE A 130 -9.98 -7.88 -2.21
CA PHE A 130 -10.21 -7.01 -1.05
C PHE A 130 -9.59 -5.66 -1.38
N LEU A 131 -10.40 -4.75 -1.93
CA LEU A 131 -9.89 -3.50 -2.48
C LEU A 131 -10.61 -2.29 -1.89
N THR A 132 -9.94 -1.16 -1.90
CA THR A 132 -10.49 0.13 -1.48
C THR A 132 -10.13 1.23 -2.50
N ALA A 133 -10.89 2.30 -2.51
CA ALA A 133 -10.69 3.49 -3.32
C ALA A 133 -10.93 4.72 -2.45
N GLY A 134 -10.28 5.83 -2.81
CA GLY A 134 -10.60 7.16 -2.30
C GLY A 134 -11.95 7.66 -2.82
N ASP A 135 -12.16 8.96 -2.70
CA ASP A 135 -13.45 9.56 -3.01
C ASP A 135 -13.83 9.57 -4.49
N VAL A 136 -15.13 9.67 -4.78
CA VAL A 136 -15.68 9.54 -6.14
C VAL A 136 -15.83 10.92 -6.79
N ASP A 137 -14.76 11.71 -6.75
CA ASP A 137 -14.69 13.06 -7.31
C ASP A 137 -15.08 13.06 -8.81
N TYR A 138 -14.70 12.01 -9.52
CA TYR A 138 -14.98 11.85 -10.95
C TYR A 138 -16.49 11.81 -11.28
N ALA A 139 -17.32 11.38 -10.33
CA ALA A 139 -18.78 11.33 -10.50
C ALA A 139 -19.41 12.70 -10.75
N ARG A 140 -18.73 13.81 -10.38
CA ARG A 140 -19.19 15.18 -10.70
C ARG A 140 -19.34 15.45 -12.19
N ARG A 141 -18.67 14.65 -13.03
CA ARG A 141 -18.81 14.75 -14.48
C ARG A 141 -20.10 14.10 -15.00
N THR A 142 -20.73 13.24 -14.20
CA THR A 142 -21.88 12.42 -14.58
C THR A 142 -22.95 12.47 -13.49
N VAL A 143 -23.02 11.43 -12.64
CA VAL A 143 -24.14 11.17 -11.72
C VAL A 143 -24.21 12.11 -10.51
N ALA A 144 -23.10 12.77 -10.16
CA ALA A 144 -23.04 13.77 -9.09
C ALA A 144 -22.92 15.21 -9.63
N SER A 145 -23.22 15.43 -10.91
CA SER A 145 -23.14 16.75 -11.55
C SER A 145 -24.24 17.72 -11.14
N GLY A 146 -25.33 17.22 -10.56
CA GLY A 146 -26.56 17.99 -10.29
C GLY A 146 -27.48 18.15 -11.50
N ASP A 147 -27.05 17.73 -12.70
CA ASP A 147 -27.85 17.74 -13.93
C ASP A 147 -28.33 16.32 -14.27
N PRO A 148 -29.65 16.03 -14.18
CA PRO A 148 -30.20 14.73 -14.52
C PRO A 148 -29.89 14.26 -15.95
N HIS A 149 -29.64 15.18 -16.90
CA HIS A 149 -29.31 14.84 -18.28
C HIS A 149 -27.90 14.25 -18.46
N ARG A 150 -27.02 14.42 -17.46
CA ARG A 150 -25.67 13.83 -17.44
C ARG A 150 -25.63 12.46 -16.74
N ILE A 151 -26.77 11.97 -16.28
CA ILE A 151 -26.89 10.64 -15.68
C ILE A 151 -27.02 9.60 -16.79
N THR A 152 -25.95 8.83 -16.96
CA THR A 152 -25.82 7.75 -17.95
C THR A 152 -25.67 6.40 -17.25
N ALA A 153 -25.92 5.31 -17.98
CA ALA A 153 -25.69 3.95 -17.47
C ALA A 153 -24.22 3.72 -17.11
N TRP A 154 -23.29 4.14 -17.98
CA TRP A 154 -21.86 4.01 -17.72
C TRP A 154 -21.39 4.89 -16.58
N GLY A 155 -21.89 6.12 -16.45
CA GLY A 155 -21.58 7.02 -15.34
C GLY A 155 -22.04 6.46 -14.00
N LYS A 156 -23.20 5.80 -13.97
CA LYS A 156 -23.69 5.11 -12.77
C LYS A 156 -22.77 3.96 -12.35
N LEU A 157 -22.32 3.14 -13.30
CA LEU A 157 -21.40 2.02 -13.03
C LEU A 157 -19.98 2.51 -12.71
N GLY A 158 -19.53 3.54 -13.42
CA GLY A 158 -18.21 4.15 -13.29
C GLY A 158 -18.01 4.86 -11.96
N ALA A 159 -19.06 5.41 -11.36
CA ALA A 159 -19.03 6.03 -10.03
C ALA A 159 -19.24 5.03 -8.87
N ASN A 160 -19.68 3.81 -9.14
CA ASN A 160 -19.98 2.85 -8.08
C ASN A 160 -18.72 2.12 -7.62
N ARG A 161 -18.28 2.38 -6.38
CA ARG A 161 -17.06 1.79 -5.80
C ARG A 161 -17.07 0.25 -5.75
N ALA A 162 -18.23 -0.36 -5.47
CA ALA A 162 -18.36 -1.82 -5.46
C ALA A 162 -18.23 -2.42 -6.87
N VAL A 163 -18.71 -1.69 -7.89
CA VAL A 163 -18.52 -2.09 -9.29
C VAL A 163 -17.03 -2.10 -9.66
N GLY A 164 -16.20 -1.23 -9.10
CA GLY A 164 -14.74 -1.26 -9.31
C GLY A 164 -14.13 -2.63 -8.99
N VAL A 165 -14.45 -3.19 -7.83
CA VAL A 165 -13.95 -4.52 -7.41
C VAL A 165 -14.60 -5.64 -8.21
N GLY A 166 -15.93 -5.58 -8.40
CA GLY A 166 -16.66 -6.54 -9.21
C GLY A 166 -16.20 -6.58 -10.67
N ARG A 167 -15.76 -5.45 -11.22
CA ARG A 167 -15.21 -5.33 -12.57
C ARG A 167 -13.87 -6.05 -12.72
N VAL A 168 -13.02 -6.01 -11.70
CA VAL A 168 -11.79 -6.81 -11.66
C VAL A 168 -12.13 -8.30 -11.69
N ALA A 169 -13.07 -8.73 -10.82
CA ALA A 169 -13.53 -10.13 -10.80
C ALA A 169 -14.10 -10.55 -12.16
N TYR A 170 -14.97 -9.73 -12.76
CA TYR A 170 -15.59 -9.99 -14.06
C TYR A 170 -14.54 -10.11 -15.18
N THR A 171 -13.60 -9.17 -15.25
CA THR A 171 -12.60 -9.09 -16.33
C THR A 171 -11.65 -10.29 -16.29
N LEU A 172 -11.24 -10.69 -15.08
CA LEU A 172 -10.34 -11.82 -14.84
C LEU A 172 -11.08 -13.17 -14.73
N GLY A 173 -12.42 -13.16 -14.63
CA GLY A 173 -13.25 -14.35 -14.49
C GLY A 173 -13.13 -15.05 -13.13
N LEU A 174 -12.95 -14.29 -12.05
CA LEU A 174 -12.73 -14.80 -10.69
C LEU A 174 -14.04 -15.14 -9.99
N GLN A 175 -14.03 -16.17 -9.15
CA GLN A 175 -15.21 -16.68 -8.43
C GLN A 175 -15.04 -16.68 -6.90
N GLY A 176 -14.00 -16.04 -6.37
CA GLY A 176 -13.84 -15.83 -4.92
C GLY A 176 -14.60 -14.59 -4.41
N PRO A 177 -14.47 -14.26 -3.11
CA PRO A 177 -15.06 -13.05 -2.54
C PRO A 177 -14.58 -11.79 -3.28
N ALA A 178 -15.48 -10.87 -3.62
CA ALA A 178 -15.11 -9.58 -4.24
C ALA A 178 -15.68 -8.43 -3.42
N ILE A 179 -14.85 -7.86 -2.55
CA ILE A 179 -15.27 -6.94 -1.48
C ILE A 179 -14.61 -5.58 -1.65
N PHE A 180 -15.46 -4.57 -1.77
CA PHE A 180 -15.07 -3.18 -1.53
C PHE A 180 -15.20 -2.88 -0.03
N LEU A 181 -14.19 -2.26 0.57
CA LEU A 181 -14.23 -1.81 1.96
C LEU A 181 -13.68 -0.39 2.11
N ASP A 182 -14.16 0.29 3.14
CA ASP A 182 -13.73 1.64 3.48
C ASP A 182 -13.67 1.78 5.01
N SER A 183 -12.45 1.86 5.53
CA SER A 183 -12.16 2.21 6.92
C SER A 183 -11.25 3.45 6.97
N ALA A 184 -11.44 4.37 6.03
CA ALA A 184 -10.60 5.55 5.82
C ALA A 184 -9.11 5.18 5.71
N CYS A 185 -8.22 5.86 6.43
CA CYS A 185 -6.77 5.70 6.31
C CYS A 185 -6.23 4.28 6.61
N SER A 186 -7.00 3.42 7.29
CA SER A 186 -6.62 2.02 7.55
C SER A 186 -7.09 1.03 6.47
N ALA A 187 -7.92 1.47 5.52
CA ALA A 187 -8.68 0.60 4.61
C ALA A 187 -7.83 -0.44 3.89
N SER A 188 -6.73 -0.05 3.24
CA SER A 188 -5.91 -1.02 2.49
C SER A 188 -5.20 -2.04 3.39
N LEU A 189 -4.84 -1.68 4.63
CA LEU A 189 -4.21 -2.63 5.56
C LEU A 189 -5.26 -3.55 6.20
N THR A 190 -6.46 -3.05 6.46
CA THR A 190 -7.64 -3.86 6.78
C THR A 190 -7.95 -4.84 5.64
N ALA A 191 -7.81 -4.41 4.38
CA ALA A 191 -8.01 -5.27 3.21
C ALA A 191 -7.02 -6.45 3.19
N VAL A 192 -5.75 -6.19 3.48
CA VAL A 192 -4.72 -7.24 3.64
C VAL A 192 -5.07 -8.18 4.79
N HIS A 193 -5.56 -7.65 5.92
CA HIS A 193 -6.02 -8.47 7.04
C HIS A 193 -7.16 -9.43 6.62
N LEU A 194 -8.20 -8.92 5.97
CA LEU A 194 -9.35 -9.71 5.53
C LEU A 194 -8.97 -10.74 4.46
N ALA A 195 -8.10 -10.38 3.51
CA ALA A 195 -7.57 -11.31 2.53
C ALA A 195 -6.80 -12.46 3.20
N ALA A 196 -5.96 -12.16 4.19
CA ALA A 196 -5.26 -13.18 4.97
C ALA A 196 -6.23 -14.08 5.76
N GLN A 197 -7.31 -13.53 6.33
CA GLN A 197 -8.35 -14.34 6.98
C GLN A 197 -9.07 -15.25 5.97
N SER A 198 -9.47 -14.72 4.82
CA SER A 198 -10.17 -15.46 3.77
C SER A 198 -9.34 -16.65 3.25
N LEU A 199 -8.02 -16.46 3.07
CA LEU A 199 -7.09 -17.53 2.75
C LEU A 199 -7.00 -18.59 3.86
N ARG A 200 -6.95 -18.17 5.13
CA ARG A 200 -6.87 -19.09 6.27
C ARG A 200 -8.16 -19.88 6.50
N CYS A 201 -9.31 -19.28 6.20
CA CYS A 201 -10.63 -19.92 6.30
C CYS A 201 -10.97 -20.81 5.09
N GLY A 202 -10.22 -20.69 3.99
CA GLY A 202 -10.47 -21.48 2.78
C GLY A 202 -11.57 -20.92 1.87
N ASP A 203 -11.98 -19.67 2.07
CA ASP A 203 -12.93 -18.97 1.19
C ASP A 203 -12.31 -18.65 -0.18
N CYS A 204 -10.98 -18.55 -0.23
CA CYS A 204 -10.20 -18.40 -1.45
C CYS A 204 -8.85 -19.14 -1.35
N ASP A 205 -8.24 -19.40 -2.51
CA ASP A 205 -6.93 -20.06 -2.64
C ASP A 205 -5.81 -19.07 -3.03
N LEU A 206 -6.22 -17.92 -3.55
CA LEU A 206 -5.38 -16.78 -3.89
C LEU A 206 -6.17 -15.51 -3.52
N ALA A 207 -5.50 -14.46 -3.06
CA ALA A 207 -6.17 -13.20 -2.79
C ALA A 207 -5.38 -12.01 -3.32
N ILE A 208 -6.09 -10.96 -3.74
CA ILE A 208 -5.51 -9.66 -4.10
C ILE A 208 -6.05 -8.63 -3.11
N ALA A 209 -5.14 -7.88 -2.49
CA ALA A 209 -5.49 -6.87 -1.50
C ALA A 209 -4.76 -5.56 -1.77
N GLY A 210 -5.43 -4.42 -1.57
CA GLY A 210 -4.81 -3.12 -1.77
C GLY A 210 -5.79 -1.98 -1.86
N GLY A 211 -5.36 -0.87 -2.45
CA GLY A 211 -6.18 0.31 -2.61
C GLY A 211 -5.62 1.34 -3.58
N VAL A 212 -6.49 2.25 -4.01
CA VAL A 212 -6.16 3.40 -4.85
C VAL A 212 -6.68 4.66 -4.16
N ASN A 213 -5.95 5.77 -4.28
CA ASN A 213 -6.40 7.09 -3.88
C ASN A 213 -6.02 8.09 -4.96
N LEU A 214 -6.97 8.84 -5.48
CA LEU A 214 -6.72 9.91 -6.45
C LEU A 214 -7.40 11.19 -6.00
N ILE A 215 -6.80 12.33 -6.30
CA ILE A 215 -7.30 13.65 -5.90
C ILE A 215 -7.78 14.33 -7.19
N LEU A 216 -9.05 14.14 -7.52
CA LEU A 216 -9.60 14.60 -8.80
C LEU A 216 -10.52 15.82 -8.65
N GLY A 217 -10.85 16.21 -7.42
CA GLY A 217 -11.61 17.41 -7.10
C GLY A 217 -11.14 18.13 -5.82
N PRO A 218 -11.56 19.39 -5.62
CA PRO A 218 -11.22 20.19 -4.44
C PRO A 218 -11.92 19.77 -3.13
N GLU A 219 -13.01 19.00 -3.19
CA GLU A 219 -13.94 18.76 -2.08
C GLU A 219 -13.26 18.24 -0.82
N GLU A 220 -12.56 17.12 -0.95
CA GLU A 220 -11.90 16.47 0.17
C GLU A 220 -10.77 17.35 0.71
N THR A 221 -10.07 18.07 -0.17
CA THR A 221 -9.04 19.04 0.24
C THR A 221 -9.66 20.17 1.05
N ILE A 222 -10.82 20.70 0.66
CA ILE A 222 -11.58 21.69 1.43
C ILE A 222 -12.06 21.09 2.75
N GLY A 223 -12.58 19.86 2.74
CA GLY A 223 -13.06 19.15 3.93
C GLY A 223 -11.96 18.96 4.97
N PHE A 224 -10.79 18.45 4.57
CA PHE A 224 -9.67 18.27 5.48
C PHE A 224 -9.03 19.60 5.92
N ALA A 225 -9.07 20.64 5.09
CA ALA A 225 -8.70 21.99 5.51
C ALA A 225 -9.66 22.53 6.60
N ARG A 226 -10.97 22.26 6.50
CA ARG A 226 -11.96 22.62 7.55
C ARG A 226 -11.73 21.87 8.84
N LEU A 227 -11.34 20.61 8.77
CA LEU A 227 -10.94 19.82 9.94
C LEU A 227 -9.60 20.30 10.53
N GLN A 228 -8.91 21.22 9.87
CA GLN A 228 -7.57 21.70 10.22
C GLN A 228 -6.58 20.53 10.38
N ALA A 229 -6.79 19.44 9.64
CA ALA A 229 -5.97 18.24 9.70
C ALA A 229 -4.73 18.33 8.79
N MET A 230 -4.76 19.26 7.83
CA MET A 230 -3.70 19.42 6.85
C MET A 230 -2.57 20.31 7.35
N SER A 231 -1.32 19.96 7.02
CA SER A 231 -0.16 20.81 7.25
C SER A 231 -0.29 22.13 6.50
N ARG A 232 0.17 23.21 7.11
CA ARG A 232 0.32 24.52 6.45
C ARG A 232 1.65 24.63 5.71
N THR A 233 2.54 23.67 5.90
CA THR A 233 3.85 23.59 5.25
C THR A 233 3.78 22.73 3.99
N ASP A 234 4.94 22.25 3.55
CA ASP A 234 5.14 21.59 2.26
C ASP A 234 5.23 20.06 2.35
N THR A 235 5.21 19.47 3.55
CA THR A 235 5.30 18.01 3.71
C THR A 235 4.77 17.54 5.07
N CYS A 236 4.48 16.24 5.20
CA CYS A 236 4.25 15.61 6.50
C CYS A 236 5.56 15.56 7.29
N ARG A 237 5.60 16.18 8.47
CA ARG A 237 6.80 16.20 9.33
C ARG A 237 6.69 15.14 10.43
N THR A 238 6.57 13.89 10.01
CA THR A 238 6.36 12.72 10.89
C THR A 238 7.38 12.66 12.03
N PHE A 239 6.89 12.69 13.27
CA PHE A 239 7.61 12.66 14.54
C PHE A 239 8.54 13.85 14.82
N ASP A 240 8.55 14.86 13.95
CA ASP A 240 9.36 16.07 14.14
C ASP A 240 8.67 17.07 15.08
N ALA A 241 9.43 17.96 15.70
CA ALA A 241 8.93 19.05 16.52
C ALA A 241 8.03 20.03 15.75
N LYS A 242 8.20 20.11 14.42
CA LYS A 242 7.41 20.96 13.52
C LYS A 242 6.21 20.23 12.89
N ALA A 243 5.84 19.05 13.38
CA ALA A 243 4.61 18.35 13.00
C ALA A 243 3.38 19.24 13.22
N ASP A 244 2.70 19.63 12.13
CA ASP A 244 1.56 20.55 12.14
C ASP A 244 0.33 20.02 11.37
N GLY A 245 0.38 18.78 10.87
CA GLY A 245 -0.66 18.16 10.06
C GLY A 245 -0.08 17.29 8.95
N TYR A 246 -0.96 16.72 8.13
CA TYR A 246 -0.54 15.90 6.99
C TYR A 246 -0.73 16.61 5.65
N ILE A 247 -0.06 16.16 4.60
CA ILE A 247 -0.29 16.56 3.21
C ILE A 247 -0.94 15.40 2.47
N ARG A 248 -2.00 15.65 1.69
CA ARG A 248 -2.68 14.60 0.90
C ARG A 248 -1.75 13.99 -0.14
N GLY A 249 -2.06 12.78 -0.59
CA GLY A 249 -1.32 12.11 -1.67
C GLY A 249 -2.19 11.22 -2.53
N GLU A 250 -1.83 11.12 -3.80
CA GLU A 250 -2.36 10.18 -4.77
C GLU A 250 -1.48 8.93 -4.81
N GLY A 251 -2.04 7.84 -5.32
CA GLY A 251 -1.31 6.63 -5.64
C GLY A 251 -2.17 5.40 -5.43
N GLY A 252 -1.65 4.26 -5.86
CA GLY A 252 -2.34 3.00 -5.69
C GLY A 252 -1.35 1.85 -5.62
N ALA A 253 -1.73 0.82 -4.88
CA ALA A 253 -0.94 -0.39 -4.77
C ALA A 253 -1.82 -1.60 -4.45
N VAL A 254 -1.39 -2.77 -4.92
CA VAL A 254 -1.98 -4.06 -4.56
C VAL A 254 -0.89 -5.10 -4.34
N VAL A 255 -1.22 -6.12 -3.54
CA VAL A 255 -0.39 -7.32 -3.32
C VAL A 255 -1.19 -8.57 -3.65
N VAL A 256 -0.49 -9.60 -4.12
CA VAL A 256 -1.01 -10.95 -4.32
C VAL A 256 -0.57 -11.83 -3.15
N LEU A 257 -1.54 -12.50 -2.54
CA LEU A 257 -1.42 -13.24 -1.29
C LEU A 257 -1.79 -14.71 -1.51
N LYS A 258 -1.05 -15.60 -0.86
CA LYS A 258 -1.27 -17.05 -0.89
C LYS A 258 -0.88 -17.68 0.43
N ARG A 259 -1.44 -18.83 0.79
CA ARG A 259 -0.94 -19.61 1.95
C ARG A 259 0.52 -19.97 1.72
N ALA A 260 1.38 -19.77 2.72
CA ALA A 260 2.84 -19.91 2.52
C ALA A 260 3.22 -21.34 2.12
N GLY A 261 2.59 -22.36 2.71
CA GLY A 261 2.81 -23.75 2.31
C GLY A 261 2.54 -23.98 0.82
N GLU A 262 1.46 -23.41 0.28
CA GLU A 262 1.09 -23.53 -1.13
C GLU A 262 2.00 -22.71 -2.05
N ALA A 263 2.38 -21.49 -1.64
CA ALA A 263 3.34 -20.69 -2.38
C ALA A 263 4.68 -21.43 -2.55
N MET A 264 5.14 -22.12 -1.50
CA MET A 264 6.37 -22.92 -1.55
C MET A 264 6.20 -24.17 -2.41
N ALA A 265 5.04 -24.84 -2.32
CA ALA A 265 4.73 -26.01 -3.16
C ALA A 265 4.72 -25.65 -4.66
N ASP A 266 4.13 -24.51 -5.01
CA ASP A 266 4.00 -24.03 -6.38
C ASP A 266 5.25 -23.29 -6.89
N ARG A 267 6.27 -23.16 -6.02
CA ARG A 267 7.54 -22.47 -6.27
C ARG A 267 7.33 -21.02 -6.69
N ASP A 268 6.35 -20.37 -6.08
CA ASP A 268 6.11 -18.95 -6.23
C ASP A 268 7.28 -18.17 -5.63
N ARG A 269 7.60 -17.02 -6.24
CA ARG A 269 8.55 -16.08 -5.64
C ARG A 269 7.87 -15.42 -4.44
N VAL A 270 8.43 -15.61 -3.26
CA VAL A 270 7.96 -14.94 -2.04
C VAL A 270 8.71 -13.63 -1.84
N GLU A 271 7.97 -12.54 -1.66
CA GLU A 271 8.51 -11.19 -1.41
C GLU A 271 8.66 -10.91 0.08
N ALA A 272 7.71 -11.39 0.88
CA ALA A 272 7.72 -11.37 2.33
C ALA A 272 6.65 -12.34 2.86
N LEU A 273 6.72 -12.65 4.15
CA LEU A 273 5.70 -13.43 4.85
C LEU A 273 4.92 -12.53 5.82
N LEU A 274 3.61 -12.49 5.68
CA LEU A 274 2.70 -11.93 6.67
C LEU A 274 2.47 -12.96 7.78
N LEU A 275 3.15 -12.78 8.90
CA LEU A 275 3.07 -13.68 10.06
C LEU A 275 1.74 -13.48 10.80
N GLY A 276 1.38 -12.22 11.06
CA GLY A 276 0.17 -11.87 11.80
C GLY A 276 -0.32 -10.47 11.47
N SER A 277 -1.62 -10.27 11.58
CA SER A 277 -2.25 -8.95 11.47
C SER A 277 -3.45 -8.86 12.40
N SER A 278 -3.79 -7.65 12.81
CA SER A 278 -4.93 -7.35 13.67
C SER A 278 -5.62 -6.06 13.26
N VAL A 279 -6.92 -6.00 13.50
CA VAL A 279 -7.78 -4.83 13.30
C VAL A 279 -8.64 -4.66 14.55
N ASN A 280 -8.73 -3.43 15.08
CA ASN A 280 -9.65 -3.07 16.16
C ASN A 280 -10.22 -1.66 15.92
N ASN A 281 -10.91 -1.10 16.93
CA ASN A 281 -11.44 0.25 16.87
C ASN A 281 -11.15 1.02 18.17
N ASP A 282 -10.97 2.32 18.06
CA ASP A 282 -10.72 3.26 19.17
C ASP A 282 -11.87 3.32 20.18
N GLY A 283 -13.10 2.98 19.76
CA GLY A 283 -14.29 3.01 20.60
C GLY A 283 -14.67 4.43 21.03
N ALA A 284 -15.14 4.57 22.28
CA ALA A 284 -15.42 5.89 22.85
C ALA A 284 -14.10 6.57 23.28
N SER A 285 -13.47 7.30 22.37
CA SER A 285 -12.27 8.12 22.60
C SER A 285 -12.62 9.59 22.92
N ASN A 286 -11.63 10.48 22.99
CA ASN A 286 -11.80 11.91 23.31
C ASN A 286 -12.45 12.74 22.18
N GLY A 287 -13.15 12.09 21.26
CA GLY A 287 -13.80 12.67 20.09
C GLY A 287 -13.74 11.70 18.92
N LEU A 288 -14.72 11.75 18.02
CA LEU A 288 -14.85 10.79 16.91
C LEU A 288 -13.55 10.61 16.09
N THR A 289 -12.80 11.70 15.90
CA THR A 289 -11.58 11.73 15.09
C THR A 289 -10.30 11.72 15.94
N ALA A 290 -10.41 11.64 17.27
CA ALA A 290 -9.26 11.65 18.18
C ALA A 290 -8.73 10.22 18.35
N PRO A 291 -7.42 9.97 18.11
CA PRO A 291 -6.85 8.63 18.20
C PRO A 291 -6.81 8.13 19.66
N ASN A 292 -6.86 6.81 19.83
CA ASN A 292 -6.77 6.16 21.15
C ASN A 292 -5.50 5.32 21.30
N GLY A 293 -4.53 5.82 22.08
CA GLY A 293 -3.25 5.14 22.29
C GLY A 293 -3.36 3.73 22.92
N ALA A 294 -4.36 3.48 23.76
CA ALA A 294 -4.58 2.16 24.34
C ALA A 294 -5.12 1.17 23.29
N ALA A 295 -5.98 1.64 22.38
CA ALA A 295 -6.46 0.83 21.26
C ALA A 295 -5.33 0.52 20.26
N GLN A 296 -4.45 1.49 19.99
CA GLN A 296 -3.26 1.29 19.18
C GLN A 296 -2.29 0.27 19.81
N GLU A 297 -2.03 0.36 21.12
CA GLU A 297 -1.23 -0.64 21.84
C GLU A 297 -1.87 -2.03 21.74
N ALA A 298 -3.18 -2.13 21.94
CA ALA A 298 -3.90 -3.40 21.89
C ALA A 298 -3.85 -4.05 20.49
N VAL A 299 -4.00 -3.28 19.40
CA VAL A 299 -3.92 -3.84 18.04
C VAL A 299 -2.51 -4.34 17.73
N ILE A 300 -1.47 -3.64 18.18
CA ILE A 300 -0.07 -4.06 18.02
C ILE A 300 0.17 -5.38 18.77
N ARG A 301 -0.18 -5.45 20.06
CA ARG A 301 0.01 -6.66 20.88
C ARG A 301 -0.73 -7.86 20.29
N GLN A 302 -1.95 -7.65 19.79
CA GLN A 302 -2.73 -8.72 19.17
C GLN A 302 -2.12 -9.21 17.85
N ALA A 303 -1.56 -8.31 17.04
CA ALA A 303 -0.87 -8.69 15.82
C ALA A 303 0.43 -9.48 16.10
N LEU A 304 1.21 -9.08 17.11
CA LEU A 304 2.38 -9.82 17.59
C LEU A 304 1.99 -11.22 18.11
N ALA A 305 0.94 -11.31 18.91
CA ALA A 305 0.43 -12.58 19.41
C ALA A 305 0.00 -13.52 18.26
N ARG A 306 -0.68 -12.98 17.24
CA ARG A 306 -1.07 -13.74 16.03
C ARG A 306 0.13 -14.14 15.16
N ALA A 307 1.19 -13.34 15.18
CA ALA A 307 2.44 -13.64 14.49
C ALA A 307 3.30 -14.68 15.22
N GLY A 308 3.00 -14.97 16.49
CA GLY A 308 3.86 -15.80 17.34
C GLY A 308 5.23 -15.17 17.60
N ALA A 309 5.32 -13.83 17.54
CA ALA A 309 6.56 -13.07 17.66
C ALA A 309 6.59 -12.23 18.95
N GLY A 310 7.78 -12.11 19.54
CA GLY A 310 8.06 -11.18 20.63
C GLY A 310 8.23 -9.74 20.13
N PRO A 311 7.99 -8.72 20.97
CA PRO A 311 8.24 -7.34 20.58
C PRO A 311 9.72 -7.05 20.23
N GLU A 312 10.66 -7.76 20.85
CA GLU A 312 12.09 -7.71 20.58
C GLU A 312 12.48 -8.21 19.18
N ASP A 313 11.65 -9.05 18.54
CA ASP A 313 11.90 -9.60 17.21
C ASP A 313 11.68 -8.56 16.10
N VAL A 314 10.84 -7.54 16.36
CA VAL A 314 10.55 -6.47 15.40
C VAL A 314 11.65 -5.42 15.47
N ALA A 315 12.37 -5.25 14.37
CA ALA A 315 13.47 -4.30 14.25
C ALA A 315 13.02 -2.96 13.62
N TYR A 316 11.94 -2.97 12.83
CA TYR A 316 11.45 -1.79 12.12
C TYR A 316 9.93 -1.68 12.17
N VAL A 317 9.43 -0.46 12.36
CA VAL A 317 8.01 -0.13 12.18
C VAL A 317 7.87 0.98 11.15
N GLU A 318 7.14 0.68 10.07
CA GLU A 318 6.55 1.70 9.22
C GLU A 318 5.25 2.17 9.88
N ALA A 319 5.33 3.33 10.50
CA ALA A 319 4.27 3.89 11.32
C ALA A 319 3.12 4.46 10.47
N HIS A 320 1.98 4.73 11.12
CA HIS A 320 0.95 5.54 10.53
C HIS A 320 1.47 6.97 10.31
N GLY A 321 2.11 7.58 11.30
CA GLY A 321 3.07 8.67 11.15
C GLY A 321 2.59 9.86 10.33
N THR A 322 1.43 10.41 10.65
CA THR A 322 0.81 11.49 9.86
C THR A 322 1.50 12.85 9.97
N GLY A 323 2.35 13.07 10.98
CA GLY A 323 2.90 14.41 11.22
C GLY A 323 1.89 15.32 11.93
N THR A 324 0.91 14.75 12.64
CA THR A 324 -0.11 15.54 13.35
C THR A 324 0.34 15.85 14.77
N PRO A 325 0.10 17.07 15.29
CA PRO A 325 0.56 17.46 16.62
C PRO A 325 0.03 16.58 17.76
N LEU A 326 -1.16 16.00 17.58
CA LEU A 326 -1.83 15.11 18.54
C LEU A 326 -1.53 13.63 18.27
N GLY A 327 -1.59 13.19 17.01
CA GLY A 327 -1.46 11.78 16.65
C GLY A 327 -0.06 11.23 16.86
N ASP A 328 0.98 11.98 16.49
CA ASP A 328 2.37 11.51 16.57
C ASP A 328 2.80 11.14 18.00
N PRO A 329 2.58 11.96 19.06
CA PRO A 329 2.90 11.57 20.43
C PRO A 329 2.10 10.36 20.96
N ILE A 330 0.86 10.20 20.49
CA ILE A 330 -0.02 9.09 20.87
C ILE A 330 0.52 7.79 20.26
N GLU A 331 0.84 7.80 18.97
CA GLU A 331 1.42 6.65 18.28
C GLU A 331 2.79 6.27 18.85
N LEU A 332 3.69 7.23 19.07
CA LEU A 332 4.99 6.97 19.70
C LEU A 332 4.84 6.33 21.09
N SER A 333 3.86 6.78 21.88
CA SER A 333 3.60 6.20 23.20
C SER A 333 3.06 4.78 23.13
N ALA A 334 2.15 4.49 22.18
CA ALA A 334 1.63 3.15 21.94
C ALA A 334 2.73 2.19 21.47
N LEU A 335 3.58 2.63 20.53
CA LEU A 335 4.74 1.88 20.06
C LEU A 335 5.73 1.59 21.20
N ARG A 336 6.09 2.59 22.00
CA ARG A 336 6.95 2.39 23.18
C ARG A 336 6.35 1.34 24.12
N ASN A 337 5.07 1.47 24.46
CA ASN A 337 4.44 0.55 25.40
C ASN A 337 4.40 -0.89 24.84
N ALA A 338 4.16 -1.06 23.54
CA ALA A 338 4.07 -2.37 22.92
C ALA A 338 5.44 -3.03 22.66
N TYR A 339 6.47 -2.24 22.32
CA TYR A 339 7.73 -2.76 21.78
C TYR A 339 8.98 -2.62 22.64
N THR A 340 9.04 -1.60 23.51
CA THR A 340 10.30 -1.23 24.16
C THR A 340 10.19 -1.08 25.67
N ARG A 341 9.01 -0.73 26.19
CA ARG A 341 8.74 -0.69 27.63
C ARG A 341 8.89 -2.09 28.21
N ASP A 342 9.78 -2.21 29.19
CA ASP A 342 10.04 -3.47 29.92
C ASP A 342 10.47 -4.62 28.99
N VAL A 343 11.01 -4.29 27.80
CA VAL A 343 11.54 -5.26 26.82
C VAL A 343 13.06 -5.06 26.74
N ALA A 344 13.82 -6.12 27.02
CA ALA A 344 15.27 -6.10 26.84
C ALA A 344 15.62 -6.16 25.35
N ARG A 345 16.21 -5.09 24.80
CA ARG A 345 16.55 -4.99 23.38
C ARG A 345 18.06 -4.80 23.19
N ARG A 346 18.60 -5.41 22.13
CA ARG A 346 20.02 -5.25 21.72
C ARG A 346 20.26 -4.00 20.88
N SER A 347 19.22 -3.52 20.21
CA SER A 347 19.22 -2.33 19.36
C SER A 347 17.89 -1.59 19.49
N PRO A 348 17.87 -0.28 19.22
CA PRO A 348 16.62 0.49 19.23
C PRO A 348 15.64 -0.05 18.19
N LEU A 349 14.34 0.10 18.46
CA LEU A 349 13.31 -0.07 17.44
C LEU A 349 13.41 1.08 16.44
N LEU A 350 13.62 0.75 15.16
CA LEU A 350 13.71 1.74 14.10
C LEU A 350 12.31 2.13 13.62
N LEU A 351 12.05 3.42 13.47
CA LEU A 351 10.76 3.96 13.05
C LEU A 351 10.89 4.71 11.73
N GLY A 352 9.90 4.58 10.85
CA GLY A 352 9.77 5.39 9.66
C GLY A 352 8.32 5.76 9.34
N GLY A 353 8.15 6.73 8.45
CA GLY A 353 6.85 7.13 7.92
C GLY A 353 6.98 7.63 6.49
N LEU A 354 6.52 6.85 5.53
CA LEU A 354 6.55 7.12 4.08
C LEU A 354 5.79 8.39 3.71
N LYS A 355 4.83 8.81 4.54
CA LYS A 355 4.00 10.00 4.31
C LYS A 355 4.81 11.29 4.19
N SER A 356 6.01 11.36 4.77
CA SER A 356 6.90 12.53 4.63
C SER A 356 7.51 12.68 3.24
N GLN A 357 7.45 11.64 2.39
CA GLN A 357 7.99 11.67 1.04
C GLN A 357 6.90 11.76 -0.03
N ILE A 358 5.77 11.05 0.13
CA ILE A 358 4.73 10.97 -0.90
C ILE A 358 3.36 11.52 -0.46
N GLY A 359 3.27 12.08 0.75
CA GLY A 359 2.00 12.48 1.35
C GLY A 359 1.20 11.31 1.89
N HIS A 360 0.02 11.59 2.40
CA HIS A 360 -0.91 10.61 2.93
C HIS A 360 -1.85 10.15 1.82
N LEU A 361 -1.66 8.90 1.37
CA LEU A 361 -2.47 8.26 0.33
C LEU A 361 -3.84 7.77 0.84
N GLU A 362 -4.36 8.37 1.90
CA GLU A 362 -5.65 8.02 2.53
C GLU A 362 -5.91 6.51 2.57
N GLY A 363 -6.94 6.01 1.87
CA GLY A 363 -7.32 4.60 1.82
C GLY A 363 -6.22 3.66 1.32
N ALA A 364 -5.26 4.16 0.51
CA ALA A 364 -4.12 3.42 -0.01
C ALA A 364 -2.82 3.59 0.82
N ALA A 365 -2.85 4.33 1.93
CA ALA A 365 -1.65 4.62 2.71
C ALA A 365 -1.03 3.37 3.36
N GLY A 366 -1.86 2.45 3.86
CA GLY A 366 -1.38 1.24 4.53
C GLY A 366 -0.64 0.28 3.59
N ILE A 367 -1.11 0.16 2.34
CA ILE A 367 -0.49 -0.72 1.34
C ILE A 367 0.81 -0.14 0.78
N ALA A 368 0.92 1.19 0.65
CA ALA A 368 2.17 1.85 0.32
C ALA A 368 3.22 1.66 1.43
N GLY A 369 2.82 1.79 2.71
CA GLY A 369 3.66 1.47 3.85
C GLY A 369 4.09 0.00 3.89
N LEU A 370 3.18 -0.93 3.56
CA LEU A 370 3.49 -2.36 3.43
C LEU A 370 4.57 -2.62 2.38
N ILE A 371 4.49 -2.00 1.20
CA ILE A 371 5.52 -2.15 0.16
C ILE A 371 6.87 -1.62 0.66
N LYS A 372 6.91 -0.44 1.31
CA LYS A 372 8.16 0.07 1.89
C LYS A 372 8.74 -0.90 2.93
N ALA A 373 7.93 -1.46 3.82
CA ALA A 373 8.39 -2.43 4.81
C ALA A 373 8.95 -3.71 4.17
N ILE A 374 8.33 -4.20 3.09
CA ILE A 374 8.87 -5.32 2.29
C ILE A 374 10.24 -4.97 1.71
N LEU A 375 10.42 -3.76 1.16
CA LEU A 375 11.71 -3.32 0.62
C LEU A 375 12.78 -3.15 1.71
N VAL A 376 12.41 -2.59 2.87
CA VAL A 376 13.29 -2.51 4.04
C VAL A 376 13.77 -3.90 4.47
N LEU A 377 12.87 -4.89 4.53
CA LEU A 377 13.23 -6.28 4.81
C LEU A 377 14.11 -6.89 3.73
N ARG A 378 13.82 -6.64 2.45
CA ARG A 378 14.60 -7.16 1.32
C ARG A 378 16.03 -6.62 1.32
N HIS A 379 16.19 -5.33 1.56
CA HIS A 379 17.49 -4.66 1.54
C HIS A 379 18.21 -4.68 2.89
N ARG A 380 17.57 -5.22 3.94
CA ARG A 380 18.09 -5.25 5.31
C ARG A 380 18.52 -3.87 5.81
N HIS A 381 17.80 -2.83 5.42
CA HIS A 381 18.18 -1.43 5.66
C HIS A 381 16.96 -0.55 5.90
N ALA A 382 16.95 0.19 7.00
CA ALA A 382 15.99 1.25 7.28
C ALA A 382 16.53 2.59 6.74
N PRO A 383 15.84 3.22 5.77
CA PRO A 383 16.26 4.49 5.18
C PRO A 383 16.16 5.65 6.18
N ALA A 384 16.85 6.75 5.88
CA ALA A 384 16.66 7.99 6.62
C ALA A 384 15.20 8.50 6.48
N GLN A 385 14.65 9.00 7.58
CA GLN A 385 13.32 9.61 7.60
C GLN A 385 13.38 11.03 7.02
N ALA A 386 12.79 11.22 5.84
CA ALA A 386 12.70 12.54 5.24
C ALA A 386 11.94 13.52 6.15
N GLY A 387 12.46 14.75 6.29
CA GLY A 387 11.83 15.82 7.06
C GLY A 387 11.93 15.69 8.59
N PHE A 388 12.81 14.83 9.12
CA PHE A 388 13.04 14.65 10.55
C PHE A 388 14.34 15.31 11.04
N ASP A 389 14.21 16.52 11.61
CA ASP A 389 15.30 17.39 12.06
C ASP A 389 15.37 17.53 13.58
N THR A 390 14.25 17.63 14.28
CA THR A 390 14.19 17.81 15.74
C THR A 390 13.14 16.85 16.28
N PRO A 391 13.48 15.95 17.23
CA PRO A 391 12.50 15.00 17.75
C PRO A 391 11.34 15.73 18.44
N ASN A 392 10.10 15.24 18.25
CA ASN A 392 8.92 15.88 18.83
C ASN A 392 9.02 15.97 20.37
N PRO A 393 8.98 17.18 20.98
CA PRO A 393 9.20 17.37 22.41
C PRO A 393 8.04 16.87 23.28
N ARG A 394 6.88 16.55 22.68
CA ARG A 394 5.72 15.98 23.39
C ARG A 394 5.89 14.49 23.69
N PHE A 395 6.95 13.86 23.16
CA PHE A 395 7.32 12.50 23.47
C PHE A 395 8.66 12.45 24.22
N ARG A 396 8.75 11.63 25.27
CA ARG A 396 10.02 11.40 26.00
C ARG A 396 10.87 10.40 25.22
N TRP A 397 11.84 10.90 24.46
CA TRP A 397 12.80 10.10 23.69
C TRP A 397 13.89 9.45 24.54
N ASP A 398 14.32 10.12 25.61
CA ASP A 398 15.33 9.59 26.52
C ASP A 398 14.84 8.30 27.19
N GLY A 399 15.63 7.23 27.06
CA GLY A 399 15.28 5.89 27.51
C GLY A 399 14.14 5.20 26.74
N ALA A 400 13.64 5.76 25.63
CA ALA A 400 12.50 5.19 24.90
C ALA A 400 12.83 3.89 24.14
N GLY A 401 14.11 3.61 23.87
CA GLY A 401 14.52 2.45 23.09
C GLY A 401 14.05 2.48 21.63
N MET A 402 13.74 3.66 21.09
CA MET A 402 13.28 3.87 19.71
C MET A 402 14.14 4.93 19.01
N GLU A 403 14.37 4.75 17.71
CA GLU A 403 15.13 5.69 16.87
C GLU A 403 14.37 5.97 15.57
N VAL A 404 14.24 7.25 15.21
CA VAL A 404 13.86 7.67 13.86
C VAL A 404 15.16 7.98 13.11
N PRO A 405 15.55 7.18 12.10
CA PRO A 405 16.87 7.31 11.47
C PRO A 405 17.02 8.65 10.75
N ARG A 406 18.03 9.44 11.14
CA ARG A 406 18.46 10.66 10.39
C ARG A 406 19.41 10.32 9.25
N THR A 407 20.15 9.24 9.45
CA THR A 407 20.95 8.55 8.45
C THR A 407 20.49 7.10 8.42
N GLY A 408 20.60 6.45 7.27
CA GLY A 408 20.17 5.06 7.13
C GLY A 408 20.83 4.13 8.16
N ARG A 409 20.09 3.08 8.56
CA ARG A 409 20.51 2.09 9.57
C ARG A 409 20.31 0.69 9.03
N ASP A 410 21.31 -0.16 9.17
CA ASP A 410 21.14 -1.57 8.82
C ASP A 410 20.26 -2.27 9.86
N LEU A 411 19.43 -3.18 9.37
CA LEU A 411 18.71 -4.12 10.22
C LEU A 411 19.71 -5.15 10.78
N PRO A 412 19.42 -5.79 11.93
CA PRO A 412 20.26 -6.87 12.47
C PRO A 412 20.56 -7.94 11.42
N ALA A 413 21.77 -8.52 11.41
CA ALA A 413 22.15 -9.52 10.39
C ALA A 413 21.29 -10.79 10.43
N GLU A 414 20.89 -11.23 11.63
CA GLU A 414 19.99 -12.35 11.87
C GLU A 414 18.67 -11.86 12.49
N GLY A 415 17.54 -12.44 12.09
CA GLY A 415 16.22 -12.04 12.58
C GLY A 415 15.73 -10.72 11.99
N GLY A 416 15.01 -9.90 12.77
CA GLY A 416 14.55 -8.57 12.35
C GLY A 416 13.30 -8.62 11.47
N LEU A 417 12.15 -8.68 12.13
CA LEU A 417 10.83 -8.49 11.55
C LEU A 417 10.57 -7.00 11.29
N ALA A 418 9.66 -6.72 10.37
CA ALA A 418 9.11 -5.38 10.18
C ALA A 418 7.62 -5.38 10.54
N ALA A 419 7.11 -4.23 10.95
CA ALA A 419 5.68 -4.06 11.15
C ALA A 419 5.16 -2.78 10.48
N VAL A 420 3.85 -2.75 10.23
CA VAL A 420 3.17 -1.64 9.56
C VAL A 420 1.93 -1.27 10.35
N SER A 421 1.77 0.02 10.66
CA SER A 421 0.59 0.58 11.31
C SER A 421 -0.22 1.44 10.35
N SER A 422 -1.55 1.36 10.41
CA SER A 422 -2.43 2.34 9.78
C SER A 422 -3.68 2.57 10.61
N PHE A 423 -3.97 3.83 10.95
CA PHE A 423 -5.04 4.22 11.86
C PHE A 423 -6.03 5.13 11.12
N GLY A 424 -7.29 4.72 11.04
CA GLY A 424 -8.34 5.43 10.33
C GLY A 424 -8.93 6.56 11.16
N ILE A 425 -9.30 7.67 10.53
CA ILE A 425 -9.96 8.80 11.21
C ILE A 425 -11.31 8.41 11.85
N SER A 426 -11.93 7.31 11.40
CA SER A 426 -13.13 6.71 12.02
C SER A 426 -12.83 5.82 13.23
N GLY A 427 -11.57 5.77 13.69
CA GLY A 427 -11.10 5.00 14.84
C GLY A 427 -10.67 3.57 14.51
N THR A 428 -10.83 3.08 13.27
CA THR A 428 -10.41 1.70 12.93
C THR A 428 -8.90 1.62 12.77
N ASN A 429 -8.25 0.80 13.60
CA ASN A 429 -6.80 0.61 13.57
C ASN A 429 -6.44 -0.73 12.94
N ALA A 430 -5.36 -0.76 12.17
CA ALA A 430 -4.79 -1.98 11.62
C ALA A 430 -3.28 -2.03 11.89
N HIS A 431 -2.78 -3.23 12.21
CA HIS A 431 -1.37 -3.50 12.39
C HIS A 431 -0.97 -4.86 11.82
N ALA A 432 0.17 -4.94 11.13
CA ALA A 432 0.66 -6.13 10.45
C ALA A 432 2.14 -6.38 10.76
N VAL A 433 2.52 -7.65 10.94
CA VAL A 433 3.89 -8.10 11.24
C VAL A 433 4.40 -8.99 10.11
N LEU A 434 5.59 -8.68 9.61
CA LEU A 434 6.20 -9.25 8.42
C LEU A 434 7.55 -9.89 8.75
N ALA A 435 7.78 -11.07 8.19
CA ALA A 435 9.10 -11.67 8.09
C ALA A 435 9.70 -11.47 6.70
N PRO A 436 11.04 -11.45 6.59
CA PRO A 436 11.70 -11.48 5.30
C PRO A 436 11.33 -12.74 4.51
N ALA A 437 11.42 -12.67 3.19
CA ALA A 437 11.27 -13.84 2.34
C ALA A 437 12.27 -14.94 2.74
N PRO A 438 11.90 -16.24 2.63
CA PRO A 438 12.86 -17.33 2.79
C PRO A 438 14.04 -17.16 1.83
N ALA A 439 15.24 -17.54 2.29
CA ALA A 439 16.44 -17.47 1.45
C ALA A 439 16.21 -18.25 0.15
N ALA A 440 16.50 -17.60 -0.98
CA ALA A 440 16.39 -18.25 -2.28
C ALA A 440 17.35 -19.45 -2.34
N ARG A 441 16.84 -20.61 -2.73
CA ARG A 441 17.69 -21.78 -2.96
C ARG A 441 18.57 -21.52 -4.19
N PRO A 442 19.90 -21.69 -4.11
CA PRO A 442 20.77 -21.55 -5.27
C PRO A 442 20.27 -22.45 -6.41
N ALA A 443 20.13 -21.87 -7.60
CA ALA A 443 19.81 -22.65 -8.79
C ALA A 443 20.96 -23.62 -9.07
N ALA A 444 20.65 -24.89 -9.35
CA ALA A 444 21.66 -25.85 -9.75
C ALA A 444 22.32 -25.41 -11.07
N PRO A 445 23.65 -25.58 -11.23
CA PRO A 445 24.31 -25.34 -12.51
C PRO A 445 23.66 -26.21 -13.60
N GLN A 446 23.35 -25.61 -14.75
CA GLN A 446 22.74 -26.33 -15.87
C GLN A 446 23.56 -26.14 -17.16
N PRO A 447 23.51 -27.12 -18.08
CA PRO A 447 24.26 -27.05 -19.33
C PRO A 447 23.83 -25.87 -20.18
N ASP A 448 24.80 -25.32 -20.88
CA ASP A 448 24.57 -24.29 -21.88
C ASP A 448 23.75 -24.88 -23.05
N ARG A 449 22.64 -24.23 -23.40
CA ARG A 449 21.84 -24.61 -24.58
C ARG A 449 21.22 -23.35 -25.17
N MET A 450 20.78 -23.42 -26.42
CA MET A 450 19.95 -22.38 -27.03
C MET A 450 18.74 -22.04 -26.13
N ARG A 451 18.40 -20.76 -26.06
CA ARG A 451 17.24 -20.23 -25.32
C ARG A 451 16.42 -19.38 -26.27
N VAL A 452 15.09 -19.40 -26.12
CA VAL A 452 14.17 -18.60 -26.93
C VAL A 452 13.44 -17.64 -25.99
N LEU A 453 13.55 -16.34 -26.25
CA LEU A 453 12.78 -15.31 -25.55
C LEU A 453 11.50 -15.03 -26.35
N THR A 454 10.34 -15.40 -25.80
CA THR A 454 9.04 -15.15 -26.42
C THR A 454 8.42 -13.88 -25.84
N LEU A 455 7.99 -12.96 -26.71
CA LEU A 455 7.29 -11.74 -26.32
C LEU A 455 6.01 -11.61 -27.13
N SER A 456 4.94 -11.17 -26.47
CA SER A 456 3.61 -11.00 -27.03
C SER A 456 3.01 -9.69 -26.51
N ALA A 457 2.15 -9.06 -27.30
CA ALA A 457 1.34 -7.93 -26.88
C ALA A 457 0.09 -7.85 -27.76
N ARG A 458 -0.96 -7.18 -27.27
CA ARG A 458 -2.21 -7.00 -28.03
C ARG A 458 -2.11 -5.98 -29.16
N SER A 459 -0.99 -5.26 -29.28
CA SER A 459 -0.75 -4.29 -30.35
C SER A 459 0.73 -4.23 -30.72
N GLN A 460 1.02 -3.81 -31.96
CA GLN A 460 2.38 -3.64 -32.45
C GLN A 460 3.17 -2.64 -31.59
N ALA A 461 2.56 -1.50 -31.24
CA ALA A 461 3.20 -0.50 -30.37
C ALA A 461 3.48 -1.05 -28.97
N GLY A 462 2.57 -1.88 -28.42
CA GLY A 462 2.79 -2.58 -27.15
C GLY A 462 3.96 -3.55 -27.23
N LEU A 463 4.08 -4.32 -28.31
CA LEU A 463 5.18 -5.25 -28.52
C LEU A 463 6.52 -4.52 -28.64
N SER A 464 6.58 -3.40 -29.36
CA SER A 464 7.80 -2.59 -29.47
C SER A 464 8.23 -2.02 -28.11
N ARG A 465 7.29 -1.52 -27.29
CA ARG A 465 7.61 -1.06 -25.93
C ARG A 465 8.09 -2.20 -25.03
N LEU A 466 7.44 -3.36 -25.10
CA LEU A 466 7.82 -4.54 -24.33
C LEU A 466 9.23 -5.02 -24.71
N ALA A 467 9.53 -5.11 -26.01
CA ALA A 467 10.86 -5.49 -26.50
C ALA A 467 11.95 -4.53 -26.03
N ALA A 468 11.69 -3.22 -26.05
CA ALA A 468 12.61 -2.22 -25.51
C ALA A 468 12.83 -2.39 -24.01
N ALA A 469 11.77 -2.61 -23.23
CA ALA A 469 11.86 -2.84 -21.79
C ALA A 469 12.64 -4.12 -21.42
N TYR A 470 12.64 -5.14 -22.29
CA TYR A 470 13.46 -6.34 -22.14
C TYR A 470 14.90 -6.18 -22.64
N GLY A 471 15.20 -5.16 -23.45
CA GLY A 471 16.55 -4.88 -23.95
C GLY A 471 17.49 -4.35 -22.86
N GLU A 472 16.99 -3.49 -21.98
CA GLU A 472 17.75 -2.86 -20.88
C GLU A 472 18.37 -3.86 -19.86
N PRO A 473 17.66 -4.92 -19.40
CA PRO A 473 18.15 -5.81 -18.34
C PRO A 473 19.07 -6.94 -18.82
N LEU A 474 19.32 -7.10 -20.12
CA LEU A 474 20.12 -8.22 -20.67
C LEU A 474 21.64 -8.04 -20.48
N GLY A 475 22.07 -7.02 -19.72
CA GLY A 475 23.47 -6.80 -19.34
C GLY A 475 24.05 -7.84 -18.36
N PRO A 476 25.36 -7.78 -18.08
CA PRO A 476 26.08 -8.77 -17.26
C PRO A 476 25.61 -8.88 -15.79
N THR A 477 24.82 -7.92 -15.30
CA THR A 477 24.22 -7.89 -13.96
C THR A 477 22.74 -8.25 -13.95
N GLY A 478 22.17 -8.62 -15.11
CA GLY A 478 20.77 -8.98 -15.28
C GLY A 478 20.37 -10.33 -14.71
N PRO A 479 19.06 -10.65 -14.68
CA PRO A 479 18.61 -12.01 -14.37
C PRO A 479 19.24 -13.00 -15.36
N GLY A 480 19.48 -14.23 -14.90
CA GLY A 480 19.96 -15.28 -15.78
C GLY A 480 19.05 -15.43 -17.01
N LEU A 481 19.66 -15.47 -18.21
CA LEU A 481 18.92 -15.55 -19.49
C LEU A 481 17.92 -16.71 -19.51
N ARG A 482 18.23 -17.80 -18.80
CA ARG A 482 17.34 -18.94 -18.62
C ARG A 482 16.05 -18.55 -17.89
N GLU A 483 16.17 -17.96 -16.71
CA GLU A 483 15.04 -17.56 -15.87
C GLU A 483 14.17 -16.53 -16.59
N LEU A 484 14.81 -15.62 -17.32
CA LEU A 484 14.12 -14.64 -18.15
C LEU A 484 13.29 -15.30 -19.26
N CYS A 485 13.91 -16.16 -20.08
CA CYS A 485 13.21 -16.87 -21.16
C CYS A 485 12.10 -17.79 -20.63
N TYR A 486 12.37 -18.52 -19.54
CA TYR A 486 11.37 -19.36 -18.89
C TYR A 486 10.17 -18.54 -18.43
N THR A 487 10.40 -17.46 -17.67
CA THR A 487 9.34 -16.61 -17.14
C THR A 487 8.54 -15.95 -18.27
N ALA A 488 9.19 -15.43 -19.30
CA ALA A 488 8.51 -14.86 -20.45
C ALA A 488 7.66 -15.89 -21.22
N SER A 489 8.08 -17.16 -21.27
CA SER A 489 7.38 -18.21 -22.00
C SER A 489 6.19 -18.81 -21.24
N VAL A 490 6.33 -19.01 -19.92
CA VAL A 490 5.33 -19.79 -19.14
C VAL A 490 4.61 -18.99 -18.06
N ARG A 491 5.05 -17.75 -17.80
CA ARG A 491 4.51 -16.89 -16.73
C ARG A 491 3.93 -15.58 -17.28
N ARG A 492 3.62 -15.53 -18.58
CA ARG A 492 2.97 -14.40 -19.28
C ARG A 492 1.85 -14.89 -20.19
N GLU A 493 0.90 -14.00 -20.49
CA GLU A 493 -0.09 -14.24 -21.55
C GLU A 493 0.59 -14.31 -22.92
N HIS A 494 0.03 -15.10 -23.83
CA HIS A 494 0.44 -15.17 -25.23
C HIS A 494 -0.76 -15.08 -26.16
#